data_AF-A0A452IKH0-F1
#
_entry.id   AF-A0A452IKH0-F1
#
_cell.length_a   1.000
_cell.length_b   1.000
_cell.length_c   1.000
_cell.angle_alpha   90.00
_cell.angle_beta   90.00
_cell.angle_gamma   90.00
#
_symmetry.space_group_name_H-M   'P 1'
#
loop_
_entity.id
_entity.type
_entity.pdbx_description
1 polymer ?
#
loop_
_entity_poly.entity_id
_entity_poly.type
_entity_poly.pdbx_seq_one_letter_code
_entity_poly.pdbx_strand_id
1 'polypeptide(L)'
;MPENSTQVEEMVFYCYSNHSVPVGRFRPRVQWLGDVARKDGSVRLQDVRADDSGTYTCEIRVLGRSSIFKNYTVLHVASARRRGSGFAGAQYSESTGSSGWGAILGYVCSTIFLALLLGLGLKKFLQKQR
;
A
#
# COMPACT_ATOMS: atom_id res chain seq x y z
N MET A 1 -13.57 17.62 35.51
CA MET A 1 -14.61 17.67 34.46
C MET A 1 -14.29 16.58 33.48
N PRO A 2 -15.13 15.54 33.32
CA PRO A 2 -14.78 14.42 32.47
C PRO A 2 -14.91 14.87 31.02
N GLU A 3 -13.85 14.71 30.25
CA GLU A 3 -13.90 14.87 28.80
C GLU A 3 -14.80 13.76 28.25
N ASN A 4 -16.05 14.12 27.98
CA ASN A 4 -17.00 13.32 27.23
C ASN A 4 -16.54 13.30 25.77
N SER A 5 -15.64 12.39 25.44
CA SER A 5 -15.32 12.03 24.07
C SER A 5 -14.92 10.54 24.08
N THR A 6 -15.72 9.71 23.43
CA THR A 6 -15.37 8.31 23.14
C THR A 6 -14.22 8.30 22.14
N GLN A 7 -13.00 8.66 22.56
CA GLN A 7 -11.80 8.44 21.78
C GLN A 7 -11.53 6.93 21.83
N VAL A 8 -11.89 6.23 20.75
CA VAL A 8 -11.59 4.81 20.61
C VAL A 8 -10.09 4.69 20.38
N GLU A 9 -9.35 4.39 21.45
CA GLU A 9 -7.94 4.04 21.34
C GLU A 9 -7.80 2.76 20.51
N GLU A 10 -7.27 2.89 19.29
CA GLU A 10 -6.95 1.74 18.46
C GLU A 10 -5.54 1.26 18.79
N MET A 11 -5.43 0.02 19.27
CA MET A 11 -4.12 -0.58 19.46
C MET A 11 -3.47 -0.88 18.10
N VAL A 12 -2.19 -0.56 18.00
CA VAL A 12 -1.35 -0.95 16.85
C VAL A 12 -0.73 -2.33 17.10
N PHE A 13 -0.25 -2.56 18.32
CA PHE A 13 0.56 -3.71 18.70
C PHE A 13 0.73 -3.77 20.23
N TYR A 14 0.94 -4.97 20.80
CA TYR A 14 1.40 -5.14 22.17
C TYR A 14 2.52 -6.18 22.29
N CYS A 15 3.45 -5.97 23.23
CA CYS A 15 4.55 -6.89 23.53
C CYS A 15 4.50 -7.33 25.00
N TYR A 16 4.59 -8.63 25.25
CA TYR A 16 4.66 -9.21 26.59
C TYR A 16 5.61 -10.41 26.57
N SER A 17 6.50 -10.53 27.56
CA SER A 17 7.43 -11.67 27.67
C SER A 17 8.18 -12.00 26.36
N ASN A 18 8.65 -10.97 25.64
CA ASN A 18 9.29 -11.07 24.32
C ASN A 18 8.38 -11.61 23.18
N HIS A 19 7.08 -11.71 23.41
CA HIS A 19 6.08 -12.03 22.40
C HIS A 19 5.43 -10.77 21.86
N SER A 20 5.52 -10.62 20.56
CA SER A 20 5.05 -9.48 19.80
C SER A 20 3.71 -9.83 19.14
N VAL A 21 2.64 -9.09 19.44
CA VAL A 21 1.30 -9.33 18.87
C VAL A 21 0.79 -8.11 18.11
N PRO A 22 0.78 -8.17 16.77
CA PRO A 22 0.22 -7.12 15.94
C PRO A 22 -1.32 -7.19 15.93
N VAL A 23 -2.00 -6.05 16.03
CA VAL A 23 -3.47 -5.99 16.20
C VAL A 23 -4.14 -4.96 15.30
N GLY A 24 -5.47 -5.04 15.23
CA GLY A 24 -6.30 -4.09 14.50
C GLY A 24 -5.98 -4.03 13.00
N ARG A 25 -6.26 -2.87 12.38
CA ARG A 25 -5.99 -2.63 10.95
C ARG A 25 -4.50 -2.55 10.61
N PHE A 26 -3.64 -2.44 11.62
CA PHE A 26 -2.18 -2.34 11.47
C PHE A 26 -1.52 -3.71 11.36
N ARG A 27 -2.22 -4.78 11.74
CA ARG A 27 -1.72 -6.16 11.72
C ARG A 27 -0.89 -6.56 10.49
N PRO A 28 -1.32 -6.28 9.24
CA PRO A 28 -0.57 -6.71 8.06
C PRO A 28 0.71 -5.89 7.80
N ARG A 29 0.89 -4.74 8.45
CA ARG A 29 1.93 -3.76 8.12
C ARG A 29 2.86 -3.43 9.29
N VAL A 30 2.51 -3.81 10.51
CA VAL A 30 3.33 -3.56 11.70
C VAL A 30 4.30 -4.71 11.95
N GLN A 31 5.55 -4.37 12.26
CA GLN A 31 6.61 -5.30 12.61
C GLN A 31 7.31 -4.85 13.89
N TRP A 32 7.56 -5.81 14.79
CA TRP A 32 8.43 -5.60 15.95
C TRP A 32 9.89 -5.70 15.53
N LEU A 33 10.68 -4.69 15.90
CA LEU A 33 12.13 -4.65 15.63
C LEU A 33 12.97 -4.55 16.89
N GLY A 34 12.34 -4.26 18.03
CA GLY A 34 13.01 -4.02 19.29
C GLY A 34 13.61 -5.29 19.93
N ASP A 35 14.35 -5.05 20.99
CA ASP A 35 14.92 -6.06 21.87
C ASP A 35 14.67 -5.61 23.32
N VAL A 36 13.70 -6.26 23.96
CA VAL A 36 13.28 -5.93 25.32
C VAL A 36 14.44 -6.12 26.31
N ALA A 37 15.32 -7.11 26.09
CA ALA A 37 16.48 -7.33 26.95
C ALA A 37 17.46 -6.14 26.90
N ARG A 38 17.47 -5.42 25.79
CA ARG A 38 18.26 -4.20 25.58
C ARG A 38 17.49 -2.90 25.80
N LYS A 39 16.27 -2.98 26.35
CA LYS A 39 15.36 -1.84 26.55
C LYS A 39 14.99 -1.12 25.25
N ASP A 40 14.95 -1.85 24.14
CA ASP A 40 14.58 -1.32 22.83
C ASP A 40 13.14 -1.73 22.49
N GLY A 41 12.27 -0.72 22.39
CA GLY A 41 10.84 -0.84 22.09
C GLY A 41 10.47 -0.59 20.63
N SER A 42 11.42 -0.71 19.69
CA SER A 42 11.23 -0.27 18.31
C SER A 42 10.17 -1.06 17.55
N VAL A 43 9.26 -0.33 16.89
CA VAL A 43 8.20 -0.85 16.03
C VAL A 43 8.30 -0.17 14.67
N ARG A 44 8.11 -0.93 13.59
CA ARG A 44 8.02 -0.41 12.22
C ARG A 44 6.60 -0.56 11.70
N LEU A 45 6.02 0.54 11.21
CA LEU A 45 4.80 0.53 10.42
C LEU A 45 5.15 0.70 8.94
N GLN A 46 4.77 -0.26 8.10
CA GLN A 46 5.01 -0.23 6.65
C GLN A 46 3.82 0.35 5.88
N ASP A 47 4.07 0.74 4.63
CA ASP A 47 3.09 1.30 3.69
C ASP A 47 2.18 2.35 4.33
N VAL A 48 2.79 3.29 5.06
CA VAL A 48 2.11 4.34 5.84
C VAL A 48 1.20 5.18 4.93
N ARG A 49 -0.07 5.36 5.35
CA ARG A 49 -1.12 6.04 4.60
C ARG A 49 -1.53 7.35 5.28
N ALA A 50 -2.22 8.24 4.56
CA ALA A 50 -2.76 9.47 5.15
C ALA A 50 -3.61 9.19 6.40
N ASP A 51 -4.42 8.13 6.36
CA ASP A 51 -5.30 7.66 7.44
C ASP A 51 -4.55 7.05 8.63
N ASP A 52 -3.23 6.87 8.52
CA ASP A 52 -2.37 6.49 9.64
C ASP A 52 -1.87 7.71 10.43
N SER A 53 -2.16 8.95 9.97
CA SER A 53 -1.82 10.16 10.71
C SER A 53 -2.55 10.21 12.06
N GLY A 54 -1.87 10.65 13.10
CA GLY A 54 -2.44 10.76 14.43
C GLY A 54 -1.40 10.77 15.54
N THR A 55 -1.88 10.77 16.78
CA THR A 55 -1.03 10.66 17.96
C THR A 55 -0.90 9.21 18.36
N TYR A 56 0.34 8.71 18.37
CA TYR A 56 0.68 7.37 18.80
C TYR A 56 1.18 7.41 20.23
N THR A 57 0.63 6.54 21.07
CA THR A 57 1.03 6.43 22.48
C THR A 57 1.77 5.12 22.69
N CYS A 58 2.98 5.20 23.26
CA CYS A 58 3.67 4.05 23.83
C CYS A 58 3.34 3.97 25.32
N GLU A 59 2.81 2.85 25.77
CA GLU A 59 2.53 2.56 27.17
C GLU A 59 3.38 1.37 27.64
N ILE A 60 4.23 1.58 28.65
CA ILE A 60 5.11 0.54 29.21
C ILE A 60 4.71 0.28 30.66
N ARG A 61 4.39 -0.99 30.95
CA ARG A 61 4.12 -1.50 32.28
C ARG A 61 5.25 -2.43 32.69
N VAL A 62 5.94 -2.11 33.78
CA VAL A 62 7.04 -2.93 34.30
C VAL A 62 6.51 -3.76 35.47
N LEU A 63 6.65 -5.08 35.40
CA LEU A 63 6.23 -5.98 36.48
C LEU A 63 6.90 -5.57 37.80
N GLY A 64 6.11 -5.50 38.87
CA GLY A 64 6.59 -5.07 40.19
C GLY A 64 6.70 -3.56 40.38
N ARG A 65 6.35 -2.74 39.37
CA ARG A 65 6.16 -1.29 39.52
C ARG A 65 4.68 -0.94 39.34
N SER A 66 4.17 -0.05 40.19
CA SER A 66 2.83 0.51 40.05
C SER A 66 2.75 1.62 38.99
N SER A 67 3.90 2.16 38.57
CA SER A 67 3.97 3.25 37.61
C SER A 67 3.82 2.75 36.16
N ILE A 68 3.03 3.47 35.37
CA ILE A 68 2.91 3.29 33.93
C ILE A 68 3.71 4.40 33.25
N PHE A 69 4.62 4.03 32.35
CA PHE A 69 5.39 5.00 31.56
C PHE A 69 4.69 5.24 30.24
N LYS A 70 4.37 6.51 29.93
CA LYS A 70 3.74 6.90 28.67
C LYS A 70 4.61 7.89 27.91
N ASN A 71 4.67 7.72 26.60
CA ASN A 71 5.25 8.70 25.68
C ASN A 71 4.38 8.80 24.43
N TYR A 72 4.31 9.98 23.84
CA TYR A 72 3.45 10.30 22.71
C TYR A 72 4.30 10.77 21.52
N THR A 73 3.93 10.35 20.33
CA THR A 73 4.56 10.78 19.08
C THR A 73 3.47 11.11 18.08
N VAL A 74 3.56 12.28 17.46
CA VAL A 74 2.62 12.68 16.41
C VAL A 74 3.18 12.28 15.05
N LEU A 75 2.41 11.47 14.32
CA LEU A 75 2.71 11.09 12.94
C LEU A 75 1.82 11.91 12.01
N HIS A 76 2.44 12.67 11.12
CA HIS A 76 1.73 13.37 10.05
C HIS A 76 2.15 12.81 8.70
N VAL A 77 1.19 12.28 7.96
CA VAL A 77 1.42 11.64 6.66
C VAL A 77 0.79 12.52 5.59
N ALA A 78 1.64 13.24 4.86
CA ALA A 78 1.18 13.98 3.70
C ALA A 78 0.77 12.99 2.61
N SER A 79 -0.45 13.11 2.10
CA SER A 79 -0.77 12.46 0.84
C SER A 79 0.07 13.10 -0.26
N ALA A 80 0.76 12.28 -1.04
CA ALA A 80 1.23 12.74 -2.33
C ALA A 80 -0.03 13.04 -3.14
N ARG A 81 -0.51 14.29 -3.09
CA ARG A 81 -1.50 14.75 -4.05
C ARG A 81 -0.82 14.53 -5.39
N ARG A 82 -1.24 13.48 -6.12
CA ARG A 82 -1.13 13.54 -7.56
C ARG A 82 -1.77 14.87 -7.88
N ARG A 83 -0.98 15.83 -8.38
CA ARG A 83 -1.53 16.96 -9.13
C ARG A 83 -2.23 16.32 -10.31
N GLY A 84 -3.45 15.82 -10.07
CA GLY A 84 -4.47 15.72 -11.06
C GLY A 84 -4.70 17.15 -11.47
N SER A 85 -3.99 17.53 -12.53
CA SER A 85 -4.55 18.36 -13.57
C SER A 85 -6.03 18.05 -13.64
N GLY A 86 -6.86 19.03 -13.28
CA GLY A 86 -8.29 18.94 -13.47
C GLY A 86 -8.56 18.90 -14.97
N PHE A 87 -8.52 17.71 -15.55
CA PHE A 87 -9.22 17.45 -16.80
C PHE A 87 -10.67 17.18 -16.40
N ALA A 88 -11.45 18.26 -16.44
CA ALA A 88 -12.89 18.16 -16.60
C ALA A 88 -13.16 17.21 -17.77
N GLY A 89 -14.14 16.32 -17.57
CA GLY A 89 -14.57 15.39 -18.59
C GLY A 89 -15.02 16.12 -19.86
N ALA A 90 -15.01 15.34 -20.94
CA ALA A 90 -15.39 15.68 -22.31
C ALA A 90 -14.39 16.52 -23.09
N GLN A 91 -13.36 15.84 -23.61
CA GLN A 91 -12.98 16.01 -25.01
C GLN A 91 -12.18 14.77 -25.45
N TYR A 92 -12.74 14.05 -26.42
CA TYR A 92 -11.92 13.26 -27.33
C TYR A 92 -10.91 14.23 -27.93
N SER A 93 -9.65 14.01 -27.62
CA SER A 93 -8.52 14.67 -28.27
C SER A 93 -7.39 13.66 -28.19
N GLU A 94 -7.17 13.00 -29.33
CA GLU A 94 -5.85 12.53 -29.70
C GLU A 94 -4.83 13.60 -29.31
N SER A 95 -3.93 13.27 -28.38
CA SER A 95 -2.76 14.08 -28.09
C SER A 95 -1.59 13.17 -27.74
N THR A 96 -0.86 12.81 -28.79
CA THR A 96 0.55 13.14 -28.95
C THR A 96 1.27 13.50 -27.64
N GLY A 97 1.98 12.51 -27.10
CA GLY A 97 2.80 12.63 -25.90
C GLY A 97 3.89 11.56 -25.82
N SER A 98 4.75 11.52 -26.83
CA SER A 98 6.15 11.05 -26.76
C SER A 98 6.48 9.89 -25.82
N SER A 99 6.19 8.67 -26.28
CA SER A 99 7.11 7.54 -26.15
C SER A 99 6.83 6.60 -27.32
N GLY A 100 7.75 6.51 -28.29
CA GLY A 100 7.57 5.75 -29.54
C GLY A 100 7.27 4.26 -29.35
N TRP A 101 7.33 3.75 -28.13
CA TRP A 101 7.06 2.36 -27.77
C TRP A 101 5.59 1.95 -27.89
N GLY A 102 4.63 2.85 -27.65
CA GLY A 102 3.20 2.50 -27.70
C GLY A 102 2.72 2.16 -29.12
N ALA A 103 3.15 2.96 -30.11
CA ALA A 103 2.82 2.71 -31.52
C ALA A 103 3.55 1.47 -32.07
N ILE A 104 4.81 1.26 -31.69
CA ILE A 104 5.60 0.10 -32.13
C ILE A 104 5.02 -1.20 -31.57
N LEU A 105 4.67 -1.25 -30.27
CA LEU A 105 4.10 -2.46 -29.66
C LEU A 105 2.73 -2.80 -30.26
N GLY A 106 1.92 -1.79 -30.59
CA GLY A 106 0.64 -1.97 -31.28
C GLY A 106 0.82 -2.55 -32.69
N TYR A 107 1.79 -2.05 -33.46
CA TYR A 107 2.05 -2.53 -34.82
C TYR A 107 2.61 -3.97 -34.83
N VAL A 108 3.53 -4.28 -33.90
CA VAL A 108 4.10 -5.62 -33.76
C VAL A 108 3.02 -6.64 -33.36
N CYS A 109 2.14 -6.32 -32.41
CA CYS A 109 1.03 -7.21 -32.05
C CYS A 109 0.03 -7.41 -33.20
N SER A 110 -0.32 -6.33 -33.91
CA SER A 110 -1.25 -6.38 -35.05
C SER A 110 -0.70 -7.26 -36.19
N THR A 111 0.57 -7.10 -36.54
CA THR A 111 1.22 -7.89 -37.59
C THR A 111 1.33 -9.38 -37.23
N ILE A 112 1.68 -9.72 -35.99
CA ILE A 112 1.72 -11.11 -35.52
C ILE A 112 0.33 -11.75 -35.58
N PHE A 113 -0.69 -11.02 -35.13
CA PHE A 113 -2.07 -11.53 -35.12
C PHE A 113 -2.59 -11.76 -36.54
N LEU A 114 -2.36 -10.84 -37.47
CA LEU A 114 -2.71 -11.02 -38.88
C LEU A 114 -1.99 -12.22 -39.50
N ALA A 115 -0.69 -12.38 -39.25
CA ALA A 115 0.09 -13.50 -39.77
C ALA A 115 -0.43 -14.85 -39.25
N LEU A 116 -0.82 -14.94 -37.98
CA LEU A 116 -1.43 -16.14 -37.40
C LEU A 116 -2.78 -16.45 -38.04
N LEU A 117 -3.65 -15.46 -38.27
CA LEU A 117 -4.94 -15.66 -38.92
C LEU A 117 -4.79 -16.13 -40.37
N LEU A 118 -3.87 -15.53 -41.14
CA LEU A 118 -3.57 -15.95 -42.51
C LEU A 118 -2.96 -17.36 -42.55
N GLY A 119 -2.03 -17.66 -41.64
CA GLY A 119 -1.42 -18.99 -41.54
C GLY A 119 -2.41 -20.08 -41.15
N LEU A 120 -3.28 -19.82 -40.17
CA LEU A 120 -4.35 -20.74 -39.79
C LEU A 120 -5.42 -20.85 -40.88
N GLY A 121 -5.73 -19.76 -41.60
CA GLY A 121 -6.62 -19.75 -42.75
C GLY A 121 -6.10 -20.59 -43.90
N LEU A 122 -4.83 -20.40 -44.31
CA LEU A 122 -4.18 -21.23 -45.32
C LEU A 122 -4.08 -22.69 -44.89
N LYS A 123 -3.71 -22.95 -43.62
CA LYS A 123 -3.69 -24.31 -43.09
C LYS A 123 -5.07 -24.96 -43.18
N LYS A 124 -6.13 -24.26 -42.76
CA LYS A 124 -7.52 -24.75 -42.86
C LYS A 124 -7.96 -24.95 -44.31
N PHE A 125 -7.54 -24.07 -45.21
CA PHE A 125 -7.85 -24.18 -46.64
C PHE A 125 -7.11 -25.35 -47.30
N LEU A 126 -5.82 -25.53 -47.01
CA LEU A 126 -5.01 -26.64 -47.51
C LEU A 126 -5.46 -27.98 -46.93
N GLN A 127 -5.89 -28.02 -45.66
CA GLN A 127 -6.48 -29.22 -45.05
C GLN A 127 -7.86 -29.54 -45.62
N LYS A 128 -8.60 -28.55 -46.14
CA LYS A 128 -9.88 -28.77 -46.80
C LYS A 128 -9.75 -29.23 -48.26
N GLN A 129 -8.56 -29.09 -48.85
CA GLN A 129 -8.24 -29.49 -50.23
C GLN A 129 -7.50 -30.86 -50.32
N ARG A 130 -7.26 -31.52 -49.18
CA ARG A 130 -6.73 -32.89 -49.10
C ARG A 130 -7.81 -33.81 -48.55
#